data_AF-A0A6J6EPJ2-F1
#
_entry.id   AF-A0A6J6EPJ2-F1
#
_cell.length_a   1.000
_cell.length_b   1.000
_cell.length_c   1.000
_cell.angle_alpha   90.00
_cell.angle_beta   90.00
_cell.angle_gamma   90.00
#
_symmetry.space_group_name_H-M   'P 1'
#
loop_
_entity.id
_entity.type
_entity.pdbx_description
1 polymer ?
#
loop_
_entity_poly.entity_id
_entity_poly.type
_entity_poly.pdbx_seq_one_letter_code
_entity_poly.pdbx_strand_id
1 'polypeptide(L)'
;MNDLLTQRSVDPTVEFPVAGVPTAPATTTAAPRPRRWPLVSAVGVVALLCGVGVGVLVTLPQRSDLADQRDAARVAAAEVADDLDVATASLDEVRQELAGVQDELATRGADLEAVEAELTTTLDEFAVVSSELDGMATNRDECLLAATTGVDLVTQWENFYDDEWAWMISESGSAAEAEIALHMDEQWARMTEQHDVMHEAFDDCTSG
;
A
#
# COMPACT_ATOMS: atom_id res chain seq x y z
N MET A 1 17.54 14.36 41.63
CA MET A 1 17.91 15.75 41.33
C MET A 1 19.20 15.68 40.52
N ASN A 2 19.15 16.17 39.28
CA ASN A 2 20.21 16.16 38.24
C ASN A 2 20.59 14.81 37.64
N ASP A 3 19.98 14.48 36.51
CA ASP A 3 20.64 14.53 35.19
C ASP A 3 19.69 13.93 34.14
N LEU A 4 19.93 14.26 32.86
CA LEU A 4 19.21 13.82 31.65
C LEU A 4 18.15 14.80 31.09
N LEU A 5 18.51 16.09 31.01
CA LEU A 5 18.10 16.93 29.89
C LEU A 5 19.30 17.06 28.94
N THR A 6 19.47 16.08 28.06
CA THR A 6 20.31 16.27 26.87
C THR A 6 19.39 16.33 25.67
N GLN A 7 18.98 17.57 25.41
CA GLN A 7 18.26 18.03 24.24
C GLN A 7 19.06 17.64 22.99
N ARG A 8 18.63 16.60 22.28
CA ARG A 8 19.19 16.23 20.99
C ARG A 8 18.56 17.16 19.96
N SER A 9 19.25 18.24 19.63
CA SER A 9 18.97 19.09 18.48
C SER A 9 18.88 18.21 17.23
N VAL A 10 17.67 18.05 16.68
CA VAL A 10 17.48 17.41 15.39
C VAL A 10 17.92 18.41 14.32
N ASP A 11 19.08 18.12 13.75
CA ASP A 11 19.61 18.75 12.55
C ASP A 11 18.58 18.62 11.40
N PRO A 12 18.13 19.71 10.74
CA PRO A 12 17.14 19.63 9.67
C PRO A 12 17.72 19.11 8.34
N THR A 13 18.95 18.60 8.33
CA THR A 13 19.65 18.18 7.11
C THR A 13 19.92 16.68 7.04
N VAL A 14 18.97 15.86 7.49
CA VAL A 14 18.97 14.44 7.14
C VAL A 14 18.33 14.29 5.77
N GLU A 15 19.16 14.37 4.74
CA GLU A 15 18.82 13.86 3.41
C GLU A 15 18.47 12.38 3.55
N PHE A 16 17.17 12.07 3.48
CA PHE A 16 16.72 10.70 3.30
C PHE A 16 17.40 10.16 2.04
N PRO A 17 18.04 8.98 2.08
CA PRO A 17 18.41 8.31 0.83
C PRO A 17 17.10 8.03 0.10
N VAL A 18 16.84 8.82 -0.95
CA VAL A 18 15.82 8.50 -1.94
C VAL A 18 16.18 7.13 -2.46
N ALA A 19 15.48 6.10 -1.96
CA ALA A 19 15.52 4.78 -2.54
C ALA A 19 15.20 4.97 -4.02
N GLY A 20 16.19 4.64 -4.86
CA GLY A 20 16.11 4.87 -6.29
C GLY A 20 14.78 4.38 -6.83
N VAL A 21 14.06 5.27 -7.48
CA VAL A 21 12.92 4.93 -8.33
C VAL A 21 13.36 3.74 -9.17
N PRO A 22 12.69 2.58 -9.11
CA PRO A 22 12.91 1.57 -10.12
C PRO A 22 12.44 2.20 -11.42
N THR A 23 13.40 2.68 -12.23
CA THR A 23 13.15 3.04 -13.62
C THR A 23 12.48 1.83 -14.25
N ALA A 24 11.18 2.01 -14.58
CA ALA A 24 10.41 1.04 -15.31
C ALA A 24 11.25 0.55 -16.49
N PRO A 25 11.43 -0.77 -16.68
CA PRO A 25 12.09 -1.24 -17.88
C PRO A 25 11.24 -0.74 -19.06
N ALA A 26 11.88 0.01 -19.96
CA ALA A 26 11.27 0.46 -21.20
C ALA A 26 10.53 -0.71 -21.83
N THR A 27 9.21 -0.56 -22.00
CA THR A 27 8.36 -1.43 -22.80
C THR A 27 8.78 -1.30 -24.25
N THR A 28 9.93 -1.90 -24.58
CA THR A 28 10.23 -2.28 -25.95
C THR A 28 9.26 -3.41 -26.25
N THR A 29 8.20 -3.07 -26.97
CA THR A 29 7.28 -4.02 -27.59
C THR A 29 8.09 -4.80 -28.62
N ALA A 30 8.83 -5.80 -28.17
CA ALA A 30 9.44 -6.79 -29.03
C ALA A 30 8.29 -7.66 -29.54
N ALA A 31 7.96 -7.49 -30.82
CA ALA A 31 7.05 -8.35 -31.54
C ALA A 31 7.32 -9.83 -31.19
N PRO A 32 6.28 -10.68 -31.06
CA PRO A 32 6.45 -12.07 -30.70
C PRO A 32 7.39 -12.72 -31.71
N ARG A 33 8.62 -13.02 -31.28
CA ARG A 33 9.53 -13.87 -32.06
C ARG A 33 8.82 -15.20 -32.25
N PRO A 34 8.63 -15.67 -33.49
CA PRO A 34 8.03 -16.98 -33.72
C PRO A 34 8.95 -18.03 -33.08
N ARG A 35 8.47 -18.62 -31.98
CA ARG A 35 9.08 -19.78 -31.34
C ARG A 35 9.03 -20.90 -32.36
N ARG A 36 10.15 -21.12 -33.04
CA ARG A 36 10.36 -22.29 -33.90
C ARG A 36 10.39 -23.53 -33.00
N TRP A 37 9.22 -24.08 -32.74
CA TRP A 37 9.13 -25.49 -32.37
C TRP A 37 9.70 -26.29 -33.54
N PRO A 38 10.62 -27.24 -33.33
CA PRO A 38 10.82 -28.26 -34.33
C PRO A 38 9.53 -29.08 -34.34
N LEU A 39 8.60 -28.71 -35.24
CA LEU A 39 7.57 -29.61 -35.71
C LEU A 39 8.33 -30.81 -36.27
N VAL A 40 8.54 -31.82 -35.42
CA VAL A 40 8.94 -33.14 -35.88
C VAL A 40 7.82 -33.58 -36.80
N SER A 41 8.18 -33.57 -38.07
CA SER A 41 7.34 -33.75 -39.24
C SER A 41 6.77 -35.17 -39.26
N ALA A 42 5.66 -35.40 -38.53
CA ALA A 42 4.91 -36.65 -38.57
C ALA A 42 4.18 -36.89 -39.91
N VAL A 43 4.19 -35.92 -40.83
CA VAL A 43 3.60 -36.05 -42.18
C VAL A 43 4.60 -36.61 -43.22
N GLY A 44 5.89 -36.73 -42.87
CA GLY A 44 6.93 -37.21 -43.80
C GLY A 44 7.02 -38.73 -43.97
N VAL A 45 6.45 -39.52 -43.06
CA VAL A 45 6.68 -40.99 -43.05
C VAL A 45 5.70 -41.75 -43.95
N VAL A 46 4.54 -41.18 -44.29
CA VAL A 46 3.56 -41.87 -45.14
C VAL A 46 3.87 -41.74 -46.65
N ALA A 47 4.60 -40.69 -47.06
CA ALA A 47 4.93 -40.48 -48.48
C ALA A 47 6.20 -41.20 -48.95
N LEU A 48 7.10 -41.60 -48.05
CA LEU A 48 8.35 -42.28 -48.43
C LEU A 48 8.17 -43.80 -48.67
N LEU A 49 7.03 -44.37 -48.26
CA LEU A 49 6.72 -45.79 -48.46
C LEU A 49 6.00 -46.09 -49.79
N CYS A 50 5.65 -45.07 -50.59
CA CYS A 50 5.01 -45.24 -51.91
C CYS A 50 5.92 -44.91 -53.10
N GLY A 51 7.21 -44.65 -52.88
CA GLY A 51 8.12 -44.08 -53.88
C GLY A 51 9.21 -45.01 -54.42
N VAL A 52 8.90 -46.23 -54.87
CA VAL A 52 9.80 -47.00 -55.76
C VAL A 52 8.96 -47.63 -56.86
N GLY A 53 8.82 -46.91 -57.97
CA GLY A 53 7.93 -47.34 -59.04
C GLY A 53 8.20 -46.71 -60.39
N VAL A 54 9.47 -46.61 -60.84
CA VAL A 54 9.78 -46.52 -62.27
C VAL A 54 11.14 -47.17 -62.56
N GLY A 55 11.13 -48.33 -63.23
CA GLY A 55 12.24 -48.73 -64.11
C GLY A 55 13.15 -49.89 -63.69
N VAL A 56 12.63 -51.03 -63.24
CA VAL A 56 13.35 -52.32 -63.29
C VAL A 56 12.36 -53.43 -63.67
N LEU A 57 12.81 -54.33 -64.55
CA LEU A 57 12.20 -55.63 -64.85
C LEU A 57 11.54 -56.22 -63.59
N VAL A 58 10.23 -56.50 -63.66
CA VAL A 58 9.45 -57.08 -62.57
C VAL A 58 9.93 -58.52 -62.32
N THR A 59 10.93 -58.66 -61.46
CA THR A 59 11.05 -59.85 -60.63
C THR A 59 9.92 -59.77 -59.61
N LEU A 60 8.97 -60.69 -59.68
CA LEU A 60 8.04 -60.94 -58.59
C LEU A 60 8.87 -61.03 -57.30
N PRO A 61 8.59 -60.21 -56.27
CA PRO A 61 9.31 -60.32 -55.01
C PRO A 61 9.22 -61.78 -54.58
N GLN A 62 10.38 -62.39 -54.32
CA GLN A 62 10.38 -63.77 -53.85
C GLN A 62 9.66 -63.79 -52.49
N ARG A 63 9.09 -64.94 -52.10
CA ARG A 63 8.39 -65.06 -50.81
C ARG A 63 9.24 -64.60 -49.61
N SER A 64 10.57 -64.58 -49.76
CA SER A 64 11.52 -64.00 -48.80
C SER A 64 11.36 -62.48 -48.63
N ASP A 65 11.26 -61.70 -49.71
CA ASP A 65 11.22 -60.24 -49.63
C ASP A 65 9.95 -59.71 -48.95
N LEU A 66 8.82 -60.41 -49.15
CA LEU A 66 7.56 -60.12 -48.45
C LEU A 66 7.60 -60.54 -46.98
N ALA A 67 8.34 -61.59 -46.64
CA ALA A 67 8.54 -62.01 -45.26
C ALA A 67 9.41 -60.99 -44.52
N ASP A 68 10.50 -60.53 -45.15
CA ASP A 68 11.39 -59.51 -44.60
C ASP A 68 10.67 -58.17 -44.40
N GLN A 69 9.85 -57.73 -45.37
CA GLN A 69 9.04 -56.52 -45.21
C GLN A 69 8.02 -56.63 -44.08
N ARG A 70 7.37 -57.80 -43.92
CA ARG A 70 6.42 -58.04 -42.83
C ARG A 70 7.12 -58.00 -41.47
N ASP A 71 8.30 -58.60 -41.37
CA ASP A 71 9.03 -58.66 -40.11
C ASP A 71 9.62 -57.27 -39.77
N ALA A 72 10.09 -56.50 -40.76
CA ALA A 72 10.43 -55.08 -40.60
C ALA A 72 9.23 -54.22 -40.17
N ALA A 73 8.05 -54.44 -40.78
CA ALA A 73 6.83 -53.72 -40.41
C ALA A 73 6.37 -54.05 -38.98
N ARG A 74 6.59 -55.28 -38.50
CA ARG A 74 6.30 -55.67 -37.11
C ARG A 74 7.23 -54.99 -36.12
N VAL A 75 8.51 -54.87 -36.44
CA VAL A 75 9.47 -54.14 -35.59
C VAL A 75 9.10 -52.66 -35.53
N ALA A 76 8.82 -52.03 -36.67
CA ALA A 76 8.40 -50.63 -36.70
C ALA A 76 7.07 -50.39 -35.96
N ALA A 77 6.12 -51.32 -36.05
CA ALA A 77 4.87 -51.23 -35.29
C ALA A 77 5.08 -51.37 -33.77
N ALA A 78 6.06 -52.19 -33.34
CA ALA A 78 6.43 -52.31 -31.94
C ALA A 78 7.10 -51.01 -31.42
N GLU A 79 8.00 -50.41 -32.19
CA GLU A 79 8.63 -49.13 -31.83
C GLU A 79 7.59 -48.00 -31.73
N VAL A 80 6.64 -47.93 -32.66
CA VAL A 80 5.54 -46.93 -32.60
C VAL A 80 4.63 -47.17 -31.39
N ALA A 81 4.42 -48.43 -30.98
CA ALA A 81 3.64 -48.73 -29.79
C ALA A 81 4.37 -48.26 -28.52
N ASP A 82 5.67 -48.52 -28.41
CA ASP A 82 6.50 -48.03 -27.30
C ASP A 82 6.51 -46.49 -27.25
N ASP A 83 6.68 -45.82 -28.40
CA ASP A 83 6.64 -44.36 -28.49
C ASP A 83 5.27 -43.79 -28.06
N LEU A 84 4.17 -44.46 -28.43
CA LEU A 84 2.83 -44.06 -28.03
C LEU A 84 2.60 -44.22 -26.52
N ASP A 85 3.13 -45.29 -25.92
CA ASP A 85 3.07 -45.51 -24.47
C ASP A 85 3.86 -44.42 -23.72
N VAL A 86 5.06 -44.08 -24.19
CA VAL A 86 5.86 -42.97 -23.64
C VAL A 86 5.14 -41.64 -23.79
N ALA A 87 4.57 -41.36 -24.96
CA ALA A 87 3.82 -40.14 -25.21
C ALA A 87 2.60 -40.04 -24.28
N THR A 88 1.86 -41.14 -24.10
CA THR A 88 0.70 -41.21 -23.20
C THR A 88 1.10 -40.94 -21.75
N ALA A 89 2.20 -41.55 -21.28
CA ALA A 89 2.73 -41.30 -19.94
C ALA A 89 3.12 -39.82 -19.74
N SER A 90 3.80 -39.21 -20.71
CA SER A 90 4.17 -37.79 -20.63
C SER A 90 2.95 -36.85 -20.63
N LEU A 91 1.90 -37.21 -21.36
CA LEU A 91 0.66 -36.45 -21.42
C LEU A 91 -0.08 -36.49 -20.07
N ASP A 92 -0.05 -37.65 -19.40
CA ASP A 92 -0.65 -37.79 -18.06
C ASP A 92 0.13 -37.03 -16.99
N GLU A 93 1.47 -37.01 -17.07
CA GLU A 93 2.31 -36.17 -16.21
C GLU A 93 1.98 -34.68 -16.38
N VAL A 94 1.93 -34.19 -17.62
CA VAL A 94 1.56 -32.78 -17.91
C VAL A 94 0.15 -32.44 -17.42
N ARG A 95 -0.81 -33.37 -17.52
CA ARG A 95 -2.16 -33.16 -16.96
C ARG A 95 -2.14 -33.04 -15.44
N GLN A 96 -1.33 -33.85 -14.77
CA GLN A 96 -1.19 -33.79 -13.32
C GLN A 96 -0.53 -32.48 -12.87
N GLU A 97 0.52 -32.03 -13.56
CA GLU A 97 1.13 -30.73 -13.32
C GLU A 97 0.14 -29.58 -13.52
N LEU A 98 -0.65 -29.62 -14.60
CA LEU A 98 -1.65 -28.59 -14.87
C LEU A 98 -2.73 -28.54 -13.78
N ALA A 99 -3.20 -29.70 -13.30
CA ALA A 99 -4.15 -29.75 -12.18
C ALA A 99 -3.54 -29.13 -10.91
N GLY A 100 -2.28 -29.46 -10.60
CA GLY A 100 -1.58 -28.86 -9.45
C GLY A 100 -1.42 -27.34 -9.56
N VAL A 101 -1.10 -26.82 -10.75
CA VAL A 101 -1.02 -25.38 -11.00
C VAL A 101 -2.38 -24.70 -10.88
N GLN A 102 -3.47 -25.37 -11.31
CA GLN A 102 -4.83 -24.85 -11.15
C GLN A 102 -5.23 -24.75 -9.67
N ASP A 103 -4.90 -25.77 -8.87
CA ASP A 103 -5.17 -25.77 -7.43
C ASP A 103 -4.35 -24.68 -6.70
N GLU A 104 -3.08 -24.49 -7.08
CA GLU A 104 -2.23 -23.42 -6.54
C GLU A 104 -2.80 -22.04 -6.90
N LEU A 105 -3.24 -21.84 -8.13
CA LEU A 105 -3.86 -20.59 -8.56
C LEU A 105 -5.17 -20.30 -7.82
N ALA A 106 -6.00 -21.32 -7.59
CA ALA A 106 -7.23 -21.18 -6.82
C ALA A 106 -6.93 -20.76 -5.37
N THR A 107 -5.91 -21.39 -4.76
CA THR A 107 -5.46 -21.04 -3.41
C THR A 107 -4.96 -19.59 -3.34
N ARG A 108 -4.08 -19.19 -4.28
CA ARG A 108 -3.59 -17.81 -4.34
C ARG A 108 -4.69 -16.79 -4.59
N GLY A 109 -5.73 -17.15 -5.34
CA GLY A 109 -6.91 -16.30 -5.52
C GLY A 109 -7.60 -16.02 -4.19
N ALA A 110 -7.87 -17.06 -3.40
CA ALA A 110 -8.46 -16.92 -2.07
C ALA A 110 -7.56 -16.13 -1.11
N ASP A 111 -6.25 -16.35 -1.13
CA ASP A 111 -5.29 -15.60 -0.30
C ASP A 111 -5.29 -14.10 -0.66
N LEU A 112 -5.35 -13.75 -1.94
CA LEU A 112 -5.41 -12.36 -2.38
C LEU A 112 -6.71 -11.67 -1.94
N GLU A 113 -7.85 -12.35 -2.04
CA GLU A 113 -9.13 -11.84 -1.54
C GLU A 113 -9.09 -11.61 -0.01
N ALA A 114 -8.45 -12.51 0.73
CA ALA A 114 -8.27 -12.35 2.18
C ALA A 114 -7.36 -11.15 2.52
N VAL A 115 -6.24 -10.98 1.81
CA VAL A 115 -5.33 -9.84 2.01
C VAL A 115 -6.01 -8.52 1.64
N GLU A 116 -6.84 -8.48 0.61
CA GLU A 116 -7.61 -7.29 0.23
C GLU A 116 -8.64 -6.92 1.33
N ALA A 117 -9.31 -7.90 1.91
CA ALA A 117 -10.22 -7.69 3.03
C ALA A 117 -9.50 -7.19 4.31
N GLU A 118 -8.30 -7.70 4.59
CA GLU A 118 -7.49 -7.23 5.72
C GLU A 118 -6.96 -5.80 5.49
N LEU A 119 -6.52 -5.50 4.27
CA LEU A 119 -6.05 -4.16 3.90
C LEU A 119 -7.17 -3.12 4.03
N THR A 120 -8.37 -3.43 3.56
CA THR A 120 -9.52 -2.53 3.68
C THR A 120 -9.89 -2.27 5.14
N THR A 121 -9.92 -3.31 5.96
CA THR A 121 -10.12 -3.19 7.42
C THR A 121 -9.06 -2.28 8.05
N THR A 122 -7.80 -2.48 7.70
CA THR A 122 -6.68 -1.68 8.21
C THR A 122 -6.78 -0.21 7.79
N LEU A 123 -7.24 0.07 6.57
CA LEU A 123 -7.46 1.44 6.09
C LEU A 123 -8.60 2.14 6.83
N ASP A 124 -9.68 1.40 7.15
CA ASP A 124 -10.78 1.93 7.94
C ASP A 124 -10.33 2.24 9.38
N GLU A 125 -9.56 1.34 10.01
CA GLU A 125 -8.95 1.58 11.32
C GLU A 125 -8.03 2.80 11.31
N PHE A 126 -7.19 2.95 10.27
CA PHE A 126 -6.33 4.12 10.12
C PHE A 126 -7.13 5.42 9.99
N ALA A 127 -8.25 5.40 9.27
CA ALA A 127 -9.12 6.57 9.13
C ALA A 127 -9.73 6.98 10.49
N VAL A 128 -10.13 6.01 11.31
CA VAL A 128 -10.61 6.26 12.68
C VAL A 128 -9.51 6.91 13.52
N VAL A 129 -8.31 6.31 13.55
CA VAL A 129 -7.18 6.84 14.32
C VAL A 129 -6.78 8.25 13.86
N SER A 130 -6.81 8.52 12.56
CA SER A 130 -6.55 9.86 12.03
C SER A 130 -7.59 10.88 12.54
N SER A 131 -8.88 10.51 12.55
CA SER A 131 -9.93 11.38 13.07
C SER A 131 -9.81 11.60 14.58
N GLU A 132 -9.42 10.58 15.35
CA GLU A 132 -9.18 10.71 16.78
C GLU A 132 -7.99 11.64 17.05
N LEU A 133 -6.92 11.53 16.27
CA LEU A 133 -5.75 12.40 16.38
C LEU A 133 -6.08 13.87 16.08
N ASP A 134 -6.89 14.12 15.04
CA ASP A 134 -7.37 15.46 14.72
C ASP A 134 -8.22 16.02 15.86
N GLY A 135 -9.12 15.21 16.43
CA GLY A 135 -9.91 15.58 17.61
C GLY A 135 -9.04 15.92 18.83
N MET A 136 -8.00 15.11 19.09
CA MET A 136 -7.03 15.40 20.16
C MET A 136 -6.25 16.69 19.91
N ALA A 137 -5.91 16.99 18.65
CA ALA A 137 -5.21 18.23 18.30
C ALA A 137 -6.10 19.45 18.57
N THR A 138 -7.38 19.40 18.18
CA THR A 138 -8.36 20.44 18.50
C THR A 138 -8.52 20.61 20.01
N ASN A 139 -8.72 19.51 20.75
CA ASN A 139 -8.87 19.56 22.21
C ASN A 139 -7.65 20.20 22.90
N ARG A 140 -6.44 19.82 22.46
CA ARG A 140 -5.20 20.45 22.94
C ARG A 140 -5.17 21.95 22.69
N ASP A 141 -5.60 22.40 21.51
CA ASP A 141 -5.58 23.81 21.15
C ASP A 141 -6.58 24.61 21.99
N GLU A 142 -7.76 24.06 22.31
CA GLU A 142 -8.73 24.66 23.25
C GLU A 142 -8.17 24.74 24.68
N CYS A 143 -7.54 23.67 25.16
CA CYS A 143 -6.89 23.68 26.47
C CYS A 143 -5.77 24.74 26.56
N LEU A 144 -5.01 24.93 25.47
CA LEU A 144 -3.97 25.95 25.41
C LEU A 144 -4.58 27.35 25.43
N LEU A 145 -5.66 27.57 24.68
CA LEU A 145 -6.39 28.84 24.69
C LEU A 145 -6.86 29.17 26.11
N ALA A 146 -7.59 28.25 26.77
CA ALA A 146 -8.06 28.42 28.14
C ALA A 146 -6.92 28.76 29.12
N ALA A 147 -5.80 28.03 29.04
CA ALA A 147 -4.64 28.28 29.90
C ALA A 147 -4.02 29.66 29.66
N THR A 148 -3.83 30.05 28.41
CA THR A 148 -3.23 31.35 28.06
C THR A 148 -4.14 32.52 28.42
N THR A 149 -5.44 32.44 28.10
CA THR A 149 -6.43 33.47 28.48
C THR A 149 -6.55 33.58 30.00
N GLY A 150 -6.50 32.46 30.74
CA GLY A 150 -6.50 32.47 32.20
C GLY A 150 -5.28 33.19 32.80
N VAL A 151 -4.09 32.98 32.22
CA VAL A 151 -2.88 33.72 32.64
C VAL A 151 -3.02 35.22 32.35
N ASP A 152 -3.48 35.60 31.17
CA ASP A 152 -3.69 36.99 30.79
C ASP A 152 -4.73 37.69 31.70
N LEU A 153 -5.77 36.97 32.10
CA LEU A 153 -6.80 37.47 33.02
C LEU A 153 -6.22 37.73 34.42
N VAL A 154 -5.36 36.84 34.93
CA VAL A 154 -4.66 37.05 36.21
C VAL A 154 -3.80 38.31 36.16
N THR A 155 -3.03 38.52 35.10
CA THR A 155 -2.22 39.73 34.93
C THR A 155 -3.08 40.99 34.84
N GLN A 156 -4.25 40.93 34.19
CA GLN A 156 -5.17 42.06 34.15
C GLN A 156 -5.79 42.38 35.50
N TRP A 157 -6.13 41.37 36.31
CA TRP A 157 -6.57 41.58 37.67
C TRP A 157 -5.52 42.30 38.52
N GLU A 158 -4.24 41.95 38.39
CA GLU A 158 -3.15 42.66 39.08
C GLU A 158 -3.11 44.15 38.69
N ASN A 159 -3.19 44.46 37.39
CA ASN A 159 -3.22 45.85 36.92
C ASN A 159 -4.48 46.60 37.39
N PHE A 160 -5.63 45.93 37.39
CA PHE A 160 -6.89 46.51 37.87
C PHE A 160 -6.81 46.87 39.35
N TYR A 161 -6.17 46.01 40.18
CA TYR A 161 -5.93 46.34 41.59
C TYR A 161 -5.00 47.53 41.76
N ASP A 162 -3.96 47.66 40.92
CA ASP A 162 -3.07 48.83 40.95
C ASP A 162 -3.83 50.13 40.60
N ASP A 163 -4.72 50.07 39.60
CA ASP A 163 -5.59 51.19 39.23
C ASP A 163 -6.62 51.52 40.32
N GLU A 164 -7.21 50.51 40.97
CA GLU A 164 -8.11 50.69 42.12
C GLU A 164 -7.40 51.40 43.28
N TRP A 165 -6.15 51.00 43.57
CA TRP A 165 -5.31 51.68 44.55
C TRP A 165 -5.02 53.13 44.16
N ALA A 166 -4.68 53.39 42.90
CA ALA A 166 -4.42 54.73 42.38
C ALA A 166 -5.67 55.63 42.47
N TRP A 167 -6.85 55.08 42.17
CA TRP A 167 -8.12 55.76 42.29
C TRP A 167 -8.42 56.12 43.76
N MET A 168 -8.28 55.17 44.70
CA MET A 168 -8.56 55.39 46.13
C MET A 168 -7.71 56.49 46.78
N ILE A 169 -6.48 56.70 46.29
CA ILE A 169 -5.57 57.73 46.83
C ILE A 169 -5.65 59.06 46.08
N SER A 170 -6.44 59.13 45.01
CA SER A 170 -6.60 60.34 44.21
C SER A 170 -7.43 61.42 44.94
N GLU A 171 -7.25 62.68 44.55
CA GLU A 171 -8.03 63.77 45.14
C GLU A 171 -9.49 63.68 44.66
N SER A 172 -10.43 63.65 45.61
CA SER A 172 -11.86 63.52 45.32
C SER A 172 -12.38 64.68 44.45
N GLY A 173 -13.09 64.35 43.38
CA GLY A 173 -13.59 65.27 42.37
C GLY A 173 -12.53 65.75 41.36
N SER A 174 -11.31 65.20 41.40
CA SER A 174 -10.26 65.58 40.45
C SER A 174 -10.49 64.97 39.06
N ALA A 175 -9.90 65.61 38.04
CA ALA A 175 -9.91 65.05 36.68
C ALA A 175 -9.16 63.69 36.62
N ALA A 176 -8.11 63.52 37.43
CA ALA A 176 -7.36 62.28 37.51
C ALA A 176 -8.20 61.13 38.07
N GLU A 177 -9.02 61.38 39.10
CA GLU A 177 -9.96 60.38 39.63
C GLU A 177 -10.93 59.90 38.55
N ALA A 178 -11.50 60.83 37.76
CA ALA A 178 -12.44 60.51 36.70
C ALA A 178 -11.78 59.72 35.55
N GLU A 179 -10.53 60.03 35.20
CA GLU A 179 -9.77 59.29 34.18
C GLU A 179 -9.48 57.86 34.62
N ILE A 180 -9.07 57.64 35.88
CA ILE A 180 -8.81 56.30 36.41
C ILE A 180 -10.11 55.50 36.48
N ALA A 181 -11.22 56.10 36.93
CA ALA A 181 -12.51 55.42 36.99
C ALA A 181 -13.00 54.95 35.60
N LEU A 182 -12.86 55.78 34.57
CA LEU A 182 -13.18 55.38 33.18
C LEU A 182 -12.26 54.24 32.70
N HIS A 183 -10.97 54.32 33.00
CA HIS A 183 -10.03 53.27 32.64
C HIS A 183 -10.38 51.92 33.29
N MET A 184 -10.77 51.94 34.56
CA MET A 184 -11.21 50.76 35.30
C MET A 184 -12.49 50.17 34.71
N ASP A 185 -13.49 50.98 34.34
CA ASP A 185 -14.70 50.50 33.67
C ASP A 185 -14.38 49.79 32.34
N GLU A 186 -13.46 50.35 31.54
CA GLU A 186 -12.99 49.74 30.29
C GLU A 186 -12.18 48.46 30.52
N GLN A 187 -11.36 48.40 31.56
CA GLN A 187 -10.64 47.18 31.96
C GLN A 187 -11.62 46.10 32.42
N TRP A 188 -12.59 46.44 33.26
CA TRP A 188 -13.60 45.51 33.79
C TRP A 188 -14.40 44.85 32.66
N ALA A 189 -14.85 45.64 31.68
CA ALA A 189 -15.58 45.13 30.53
C ALA A 189 -14.75 44.11 29.74
N ARG A 190 -13.47 44.41 29.47
CA ARG A 190 -12.55 43.49 28.76
C ARG A 190 -12.27 42.21 29.54
N MET A 191 -12.02 42.32 30.85
CA MET A 191 -11.79 41.14 31.70
C MET A 191 -13.01 40.22 31.75
N THR A 192 -14.22 40.79 31.76
CA THR A 192 -15.46 40.01 31.74
C THR A 192 -15.59 39.21 30.44
N GLU A 193 -15.34 39.84 29.29
CA GLU A 193 -15.38 39.16 27.99
C GLU A 193 -14.33 38.04 27.90
N GLN A 194 -13.12 38.30 28.36
CA GLN A 194 -12.05 37.28 28.36
C GLN A 194 -12.30 36.14 29.34
N HIS A 195 -12.94 36.41 30.48
CA HIS A 195 -13.36 35.39 31.41
C HIS A 195 -14.35 34.41 30.76
N ASP A 196 -15.30 34.92 29.98
CA ASP A 196 -16.24 34.09 29.24
C ASP A 196 -15.53 33.24 28.17
N VAL A 197 -14.60 33.83 27.41
CA VAL A 197 -13.77 33.09 26.44
C VAL A 197 -12.95 31.99 27.10
N MET A 198 -12.30 32.30 28.24
CA MET A 198 -11.52 31.30 29.00
C MET A 198 -12.41 30.15 29.48
N HIS A 199 -13.61 30.45 29.97
CA HIS A 199 -14.55 29.44 30.45
C HIS A 199 -15.06 28.54 29.33
N GLU A 200 -15.45 29.12 28.19
CA GLU A 200 -15.88 28.35 27.01
C GLU A 200 -14.76 27.41 26.54
N ALA A 201 -13.54 27.94 26.39
CA ALA A 201 -12.38 27.13 26.01
C ALA A 201 -12.04 26.05 27.05
N PHE A 202 -12.28 26.30 28.34
CA PHE A 202 -12.08 25.31 29.40
C PHE A 202 -13.13 24.19 29.36
N ASP A 203 -14.39 24.54 29.09
CA ASP A 203 -15.47 23.56 28.94
C ASP A 203 -15.24 22.68 27.70
N ASP A 204 -14.79 23.27 26.59
CA ASP A 204 -14.42 22.54 25.38
C ASP A 204 -13.19 21.64 25.61
N CYS A 205 -12.16 22.16 26.30
CA CYS A 205 -10.97 21.40 26.71
C CYS A 205 -11.29 20.16 27.58
N THR A 206 -12.31 20.25 28.44
CA THR A 206 -12.63 19.19 29.40
C THR A 206 -13.69 18.21 28.90
N SER A 207 -14.37 18.55 27.81
CA SER A 207 -15.40 17.72 27.18
C SER A 207 -14.90 16.90 25.99
N GLY A 208 -13.76 17.28 25.39
CA GLY A 208 -13.04 16.50 24.36
C GLY A 208 -12.15 15.40 24.91
#